data_AF-A0A1X2FXF4-F1
#
_entry.id   AF-A0A1X2FXF4-F1
#
_cell.length_a   1.000
_cell.length_b   1.000
_cell.length_c   1.000
_cell.angle_alpha   90.00
_cell.angle_beta   90.00
_cell.angle_gamma   90.00
#
_symmetry.space_group_name_H-M   'P 1'
#
loop_
_entity.id
_entity.type
_entity.pdbx_description
1 polymer ?
#
loop_
_entity_poly.entity_id
_entity_poly.type
_entity_poly.pdbx_seq_one_letter_code
_entity_poly.pdbx_strand_id
1 'polypeptide(L)'
;SSIDIYYLATTFDFEGRKLQEAIYETLSNRGTPYEKGSVAIISQLANDDAIQKRWINFCKKVLRFEMSFDSVIKVIIDFTLPPFMAIISEDEFFGIWSSKKRKYLYK
;
A
#
# COMPACT_ATOMS: atom_id res chain seq x y z
N SER A 1 1.08 -10.22 -9.05
CA SER A 1 0.56 -11.26 -8.14
C SER A 1 1.02 -10.95 -6.71
N SER A 2 0.51 -11.65 -5.70
CA SER A 2 0.96 -11.47 -4.31
C SER A 2 2.44 -11.78 -4.09
N ILE A 3 2.92 -12.78 -4.83
CA ILE A 3 4.32 -13.18 -4.83
C ILE A 3 5.21 -12.08 -5.39
N ASP A 4 4.76 -11.34 -6.42
CA ASP A 4 5.55 -10.27 -7.03
C ASP A 4 5.75 -9.10 -6.07
N ILE A 5 4.70 -8.66 -5.37
CA ILE A 5 4.81 -7.54 -4.41
C ILE A 5 5.68 -7.94 -3.22
N TYR A 6 5.50 -9.17 -2.72
CA TYR A 6 6.35 -9.70 -1.66
C TYR A 6 7.82 -9.77 -2.11
N TYR A 7 8.08 -10.31 -3.30
CA TYR A 7 9.40 -10.40 -3.87
C TYR A 7 10.06 -9.03 -3.98
N LEU A 8 9.35 -8.02 -4.48
CA LEU A 8 9.84 -6.65 -4.53
C LEU A 8 10.20 -6.15 -3.12
N ALA A 9 9.27 -6.26 -2.17
CA ALA A 9 9.45 -5.78 -0.80
C ALA A 9 10.59 -6.48 -0.05
N THR A 10 10.92 -7.74 -0.37
CA THR A 10 12.02 -8.45 0.29
C THR A 10 13.35 -8.39 -0.46
N THR A 11 13.36 -7.89 -1.69
CA THR A 11 14.56 -7.90 -2.55
C THR A 11 15.16 -6.51 -2.73
N PHE A 12 14.34 -5.47 -2.79
CA PHE A 12 14.79 -4.12 -3.12
C PHE A 12 14.42 -3.10 -2.05
N ASP A 13 15.33 -2.16 -1.85
CA ASP A 13 15.03 -0.95 -1.10
C ASP A 13 14.25 0.02 -2.00
N PHE A 14 13.28 0.74 -1.44
CA PHE A 14 12.43 1.66 -2.20
C PHE A 14 12.39 3.05 -1.59
N GLU A 15 12.45 4.04 -2.46
CA GLU A 15 12.08 5.41 -2.11
C GLU A 15 10.55 5.48 -1.94
N GLY A 16 10.11 5.84 -0.75
CA GLY A 16 8.69 5.92 -0.40
C GLY A 16 7.90 6.81 -1.34
N ARG A 17 8.51 7.89 -1.83
CA ARG A 17 7.85 8.83 -2.76
C ARG A 17 7.54 8.20 -4.11
N LYS A 18 8.49 7.45 -4.68
CA LYS A 18 8.28 6.73 -5.95
C LYS A 18 7.21 5.65 -5.80
N LEU A 19 7.20 4.95 -4.67
CA LEU A 19 6.17 3.95 -4.39
C LEU A 19 4.79 4.58 -4.19
N GLN A 20 4.72 5.73 -3.52
CA GLN A 20 3.50 6.53 -3.37
C GLN A 20 2.90 6.88 -4.74
N GLU A 21 3.71 7.41 -5.66
CA GLU A 21 3.29 7.77 -7.01
C GLU A 21 2.77 6.56 -7.80
N ALA A 22 3.50 5.43 -7.77
CA ALA A 22 3.07 4.21 -8.44
C ALA A 22 1.73 3.66 -7.91
N ILE A 23 1.50 3.73 -6.59
CA ILE A 23 0.23 3.34 -5.97
C ILE A 23 -0.88 4.29 -6.42
N TYR A 24 -0.64 5.60 -6.40
CA TYR A 24 -1.61 6.60 -6.83
C TYR A 24 -2.02 6.42 -8.29
N GLU A 25 -1.06 6.24 -9.20
CA GLU A 25 -1.32 5.98 -10.61
C GLU A 25 -2.11 4.69 -10.81
N THR A 26 -1.77 3.62 -10.10
CA THR A 26 -2.48 2.34 -10.20
C THR A 26 -3.93 2.46 -9.75
N LEU A 27 -4.19 3.22 -8.67
CA LEU A 27 -5.55 3.49 -8.19
C LEU A 27 -6.34 4.37 -9.17
N SER A 28 -5.67 5.34 -9.79
CA SER A 28 -6.28 6.28 -10.73
C SER A 28 -6.53 5.69 -12.13
N ASN A 29 -5.72 4.71 -12.56
CA ASN A 29 -5.77 4.12 -13.91
C ASN A 29 -6.75 2.95 -14.08
N ARG A 30 -7.41 2.47 -13.01
CA ARG A 30 -8.48 1.47 -13.14
C ARG A 30 -9.78 2.16 -13.57
N GLY A 31 -9.93 2.34 -14.88
CA GLY A 31 -11.10 2.93 -15.52
C GLY A 31 -12.39 2.14 -15.34
N THR A 32 -13.17 2.51 -14.33
CA THR A 32 -14.64 2.51 -14.43
C THR A 32 -15.15 3.96 -14.33
N PRO A 33 -16.17 4.36 -15.09
CA PRO A 33 -16.55 5.78 -15.29
C PRO A 33 -16.98 6.56 -14.03
N TYR A 34 -17.06 5.94 -12.86
CA TYR A 34 -17.69 6.53 -11.67
C TYR A 34 -16.75 7.29 -10.73
N GLU A 35 -15.45 7.39 -11.03
CA GLU A 35 -14.51 7.49 -9.93
C GLU A 35 -13.33 8.45 -10.20
N LYS A 36 -13.64 9.67 -10.65
CA LYS A 36 -12.81 10.83 -10.28
C LYS A 36 -12.89 11.15 -8.77
N GLY A 37 -13.77 10.44 -8.05
CA GLY A 37 -13.96 10.55 -6.62
C GLY A 37 -13.33 9.43 -5.78
N SER A 38 -12.64 8.40 -6.31
CA SER A 38 -12.17 7.29 -5.45
C SER A 38 -11.19 7.77 -4.40
N VAL A 39 -10.21 8.60 -4.78
CA VAL A 39 -9.23 9.13 -3.82
C VAL A 39 -9.91 10.08 -2.82
N ALA A 40 -10.90 10.87 -3.25
CA ALA A 40 -11.67 11.75 -2.37
C ALA A 40 -12.64 11.00 -1.43
N ILE A 41 -13.24 9.90 -1.90
CA ILE A 41 -14.12 8.99 -1.14
C ILE A 41 -13.26 8.18 -0.15
N ILE A 42 -12.10 7.69 -0.59
CA ILE A 42 -11.13 7.02 0.29
C ILE A 42 -10.59 8.04 1.30
N SER A 43 -10.33 9.29 0.92
CA SER A 43 -9.85 10.33 1.83
C SER A 43 -10.90 10.75 2.87
N GLN A 44 -12.18 10.91 2.49
CA GLN A 44 -13.26 11.15 3.44
C GLN A 44 -13.47 10.02 4.44
N LEU A 45 -13.14 8.79 4.07
CA LEU A 45 -13.27 7.62 4.95
C LEU A 45 -12.07 7.44 5.91
N ALA A 46 -10.98 8.21 5.74
CA ALA A 46 -9.64 7.85 6.22
C ALA A 46 -9.23 8.22 7.63
N ASN A 47 -10.08 8.96 8.33
CA ASN A 47 -9.87 9.21 9.75
C ASN A 47 -10.30 8.01 10.63
N ASP A 48 -10.53 6.83 10.06
CA ASP A 48 -11.11 5.67 10.74
C ASP A 48 -10.28 4.38 10.50
N ASP A 49 -10.06 3.62 11.58
CA ASP A 49 -9.56 2.24 11.60
C ASP A 49 -10.21 1.33 10.51
N ALA A 50 -11.43 1.67 10.11
CA ALA A 50 -12.15 1.05 9.02
C ALA A 50 -11.36 1.02 7.70
N ILE A 51 -10.56 2.04 7.36
CA ILE A 51 -9.74 2.02 6.13
C ILE A 51 -8.59 1.05 6.24
N GLN A 52 -7.83 1.07 7.33
CA GLN A 52 -6.73 0.12 7.51
C GLN A 52 -7.26 -1.32 7.43
N LYS A 53 -8.42 -1.60 8.06
CA LYS A 53 -9.11 -2.89 7.96
C LYS A 53 -9.55 -3.22 6.53
N ARG A 54 -10.10 -2.25 5.78
CA ARG A 54 -10.46 -2.44 4.36
C ARG A 54 -9.24 -2.68 3.47
N TRP A 55 -8.15 -1.95 3.68
CA TRP A 55 -6.88 -2.15 2.95
C TRP A 55 -6.30 -3.53 3.24
N ILE A 56 -6.23 -3.92 4.51
CA ILE A 56 -5.80 -5.27 4.91
C ILE A 56 -6.67 -6.34 4.25
N ASN A 57 -8.01 -6.16 4.25
CA ASN A 57 -8.92 -7.09 3.60
C ASN A 57 -8.79 -7.11 2.07
N PHE A 58 -8.53 -5.96 1.45
CA PHE A 58 -8.25 -5.83 0.03
C PHE A 58 -6.97 -6.60 -0.33
N CYS A 59 -5.88 -6.38 0.40
CA CYS A 59 -4.66 -7.17 0.30
C CYS A 59 -5.00 -8.66 0.43
N LYS A 60 -5.68 -9.09 1.50
CA LYS A 60 -6.05 -10.51 1.66
C LYS A 60 -6.82 -11.09 0.47
N LYS A 61 -7.78 -10.35 -0.10
CA LYS A 61 -8.61 -10.79 -1.24
C LYS A 61 -7.82 -10.84 -2.56
N VAL A 62 -7.08 -9.78 -2.88
CA VAL A 62 -6.28 -9.70 -4.12
C VAL A 62 -5.13 -10.70 -4.10
N LEU A 63 -4.62 -11.02 -2.91
CA LEU A 63 -3.43 -11.85 -2.73
C LEU A 63 -3.73 -13.36 -2.59
N ARG A 64 -5.01 -13.77 -2.59
CA ARG A 64 -5.51 -15.18 -2.62
C ARG A 64 -4.87 -16.12 -1.59
N PHE A 65 -5.24 -15.97 -0.33
CA PHE A 65 -4.66 -16.70 0.80
C PHE A 65 -5.03 -18.20 0.92
N GLU A 66 -4.02 -19.05 1.09
CA GLU A 66 -4.06 -20.25 1.95
C GLU A 66 -3.19 -19.99 3.20
N MET A 67 -3.56 -20.57 4.34
CA MET A 67 -3.24 -20.16 5.73
C MET A 67 -1.75 -20.12 6.18
N SER A 68 -0.77 -20.12 5.28
CA SER A 68 0.68 -20.12 5.59
C SER A 68 1.40 -18.79 5.35
N PHE A 69 0.68 -17.70 5.02
CA PHE A 69 1.27 -16.46 4.50
C PHE A 69 1.15 -15.21 5.40
N ASP A 70 0.84 -15.33 6.69
CA ASP A 70 0.68 -14.17 7.58
C ASP A 70 1.93 -13.27 7.63
N SER A 71 3.12 -13.86 7.57
CA SER A 71 4.39 -13.12 7.53
C SER A 71 4.58 -12.39 6.20
N VAL A 72 4.28 -13.03 5.07
CA VAL A 72 4.34 -12.43 3.73
C VAL A 72 3.40 -11.25 3.62
N ILE A 73 2.20 -11.41 4.16
CA ILE A 73 1.14 -10.43 4.01
C ILE A 73 1.39 -9.25 4.92
N LYS A 74 1.93 -9.51 6.12
CA LYS A 74 2.45 -8.45 6.97
C LYS A 74 3.51 -7.62 6.25
N VAL A 75 4.47 -8.25 5.56
CA VAL A 75 5.49 -7.51 4.79
C VAL A 75 4.87 -6.66 3.69
N ILE A 76 3.89 -7.19 2.96
CA ILE A 76 3.19 -6.42 1.91
C ILE A 76 2.42 -5.24 2.53
N ILE A 77 1.75 -5.44 3.66
CA ILE A 77 1.02 -4.38 4.36
C ILE A 77 2.02 -3.31 4.84
N ASP A 78 3.07 -3.70 5.54
CA ASP A 78 4.09 -2.78 6.07
C ASP A 78 4.78 -2.00 4.93
N PHE A 79 4.95 -2.63 3.77
CA PHE A 79 5.51 -2.02 2.57
C PHE A 79 4.55 -1.00 1.92
N THR A 80 3.25 -1.30 1.83
CA THR A 80 2.31 -0.52 1.01
C THR A 80 1.45 0.47 1.79
N LEU A 81 1.19 0.21 3.07
CA LEU A 81 0.27 1.01 3.88
C LEU A 81 0.79 2.44 4.12
N PRO A 82 2.07 2.69 4.48
CA PRO A 82 2.51 4.05 4.77
C PRO A 82 2.46 5.02 3.57
N PRO A 83 2.94 4.66 2.36
CA PRO A 83 2.74 5.51 1.18
C PRO A 83 1.26 5.72 0.85
N PHE A 84 0.42 4.69 1.04
CA PHE A 84 -1.02 4.82 0.83
C PHE A 84 -1.65 5.83 1.78
N MET A 85 -1.34 5.78 3.08
CA MET A 85 -1.86 6.75 4.06
C MET A 85 -1.43 8.19 3.74
N ALA A 86 -0.24 8.39 3.16
CA ALA A 86 0.21 9.70 2.71
C ALA A 86 -0.58 10.22 1.51
N ILE A 87 -0.95 9.37 0.53
CA ILE A 87 -1.87 9.77 -0.56
C ILE A 87 -3.15 10.34 0.01
N ILE A 88 -3.69 9.66 1.02
CA ILE A 88 -4.98 9.98 1.61
C ILE A 88 -4.95 11.26 2.44
N SER A 89 -3.85 11.49 3.15
CA SER A 89 -3.61 12.70 3.92
C SER A 89 -3.15 13.88 3.05
N GLU A 90 -3.08 13.69 1.72
CA GLU A 90 -2.53 14.65 0.76
C GLU A 90 -1.11 15.11 1.12
N ASP A 91 -0.30 14.21 1.69
CA ASP A 91 1.06 14.47 2.17
C ASP A 91 2.10 13.74 1.31
N GLU A 92 3.37 14.15 1.41
CA GLU A 92 4.49 13.52 0.72
C GLU A 92 5.20 12.50 1.61
N PHE A 93 5.37 11.27 1.09
CA PHE A 93 5.99 10.20 1.86
C PHE A 93 7.48 10.01 1.55
N PHE A 94 8.35 10.44 2.46
CA PHE A 94 9.82 10.41 2.28
C PHE A 94 10.55 9.26 2.99
N GLY A 95 9.83 8.24 3.47
CA GLY A 95 10.45 7.07 4.08
C GLY A 95 11.24 6.23 3.07
N ILE A 96 12.35 5.62 3.47
CA ILE A 96 13.07 4.63 2.65
C ILE A 96 12.75 3.24 3.16
N TRP A 97 12.10 2.42 2.32
CA TRP A 97 11.87 1.02 2.66
C TRP A 97 13.21 0.28 2.64
N SER A 98 13.55 -0.37 3.75
CA SER A 98 14.67 -1.30 3.81
C SER A 98 14.14 -2.73 3.69
N SER A 99 14.42 -3.37 2.56
CA SER A 99 14.12 -4.79 2.31
C SER A 99 14.70 -5.71 3.39
N LYS A 100 15.93 -5.43 3.82
CA LYS A 100 16.64 -6.17 4.86
C LYS A 100 15.95 -6.07 6.23
N LYS A 101 15.49 -4.87 6.60
CA LYS A 101 14.85 -4.62 7.91
C LYS A 101 13.33 -4.81 7.86
N ARG A 102 12.75 -4.94 6.67
CA ARG A 102 11.31 -5.00 6.40
C ARG A 102 10.53 -3.88 7.10
N LYS A 103 11.04 -2.65 6.95
CA LYS A 103 10.40 -1.44 7.48
C LYS A 103 10.91 -0.18 6.79
N TYR A 104 10.14 0.89 6.91
CA TYR A 104 10.59 2.22 6.55
C TYR A 104 11.60 2.78 7.54
N LEU A 105 12.63 3.42 7.00
CA LEU A 105 13.62 4.20 7.71
C LEU A 105 13.40 5.67 7.35
N TYR A 106 13.44 6.52 8.37
CA TYR A 106 13.31 7.97 8.25
C TYR A 106 14.67 8.58 8.61
N LYS A 107 15.05 9.64 7.90
CA LYS A 107 16.22 10.45 8.27
C LYS A 107 15.86 11.40 9.40
#